data_AF-A0A960L8M2-F1
#
_entry.id   AF-A0A960L8M2-F1
#
_cell.length_a   1.000
_cell.length_b   1.000
_cell.length_c   1.000
_cell.angle_alpha   90.00
_cell.angle_beta   90.00
_cell.angle_gamma   90.00
#
_symmetry.space_group_name_H-M   'P 1'
#
loop_
_entity.id
_entity.type
_entity.pdbx_description
1 polymer ?
#
loop_
_entity_poly.entity_id
_entity_poly.type
_entity_poly.pdbx_seq_one_letter_code
_entity_poly.pdbx_strand_id
1 'polypeptide(L)'
;MFARSSLRLRSLPLSLTGLLGLGWLLAASSPAFAIDDHLLLTEAVLTPTSDEFLEIYNPTGSAVALDDYYLSDDEDYALVPGITGTGPTPSIDTSDFIARFPAGSMILPGEVLVIAFDGAGFNTTFGFRADFEIHGTDAMTPDMTAVDVGATAGLTNSGENAVLFTWDGVSDLVEDVDMVNLGTPSSTNDIGDKTGVSVDGPDADTTASTYANDAVTMPQQAGDPGFGFSTKRIALETGNESAGGNGLTGDDETSENISVTWDTAFTAPDPGTVSLGPSVPPIVINEVDVDQVGTDAAEFIELYDGGVGNTPLDG
;
A
#
# COMPACT_ATOMS: atom_id res chain seq x y z
N MET A 1 -29.91 -24.71 72.95
CA MET A 1 -28.83 -24.77 71.94
C MET A 1 -29.48 -25.30 70.67
N PHE A 2 -30.04 -24.42 69.83
CA PHE A 2 -30.92 -24.84 68.73
C PHE A 2 -30.18 -24.87 67.40
N ALA A 3 -29.99 -26.07 66.87
CA ALA A 3 -29.66 -26.34 65.48
C ALA A 3 -30.90 -26.06 64.59
N ARG A 4 -30.68 -25.56 63.36
CA ARG A 4 -31.65 -25.67 62.27
C ARG A 4 -30.95 -26.11 60.99
N SER A 5 -31.28 -27.32 60.59
CA SER A 5 -31.14 -27.89 59.25
C SER A 5 -32.00 -27.16 58.23
N SER A 6 -31.56 -27.07 56.97
CA SER A 6 -32.44 -26.78 55.83
C SER A 6 -31.92 -27.43 54.55
N LEU A 7 -32.63 -28.48 54.17
CA LEU A 7 -32.60 -29.23 52.92
C LEU A 7 -33.14 -28.36 51.76
N ARG A 8 -32.52 -28.37 50.57
CA ARG A 8 -33.20 -27.92 49.34
C ARG A 8 -32.99 -28.88 48.17
N LEU A 9 -34.13 -29.11 47.50
CA LEU A 9 -34.51 -30.09 46.47
C LEU A 9 -33.62 -30.07 45.22
N ARG A 10 -33.12 -31.22 44.76
CA ARG A 10 -33.72 -32.18 43.80
C ARG A 10 -33.99 -31.63 42.38
N SER A 11 -33.15 -32.08 41.46
CA SER A 11 -33.35 -32.10 40.01
C SER A 11 -34.61 -32.88 39.61
N LEU A 12 -35.46 -32.27 38.79
CA LEU A 12 -36.53 -32.91 38.03
C LEU A 12 -36.55 -32.33 36.60
N PRO A 13 -36.96 -33.12 35.60
CA PRO A 13 -36.64 -32.91 34.19
C PRO A 13 -37.57 -31.88 33.55
N LEU A 14 -37.06 -31.06 32.65
CA LEU A 14 -37.89 -30.19 31.82
C LEU A 14 -38.38 -30.99 30.60
N SER A 15 -39.69 -31.23 30.54
CA SER A 15 -40.39 -31.78 29.39
C SER A 15 -40.53 -30.72 28.29
N LEU A 16 -40.32 -31.15 27.06
CA LEU A 16 -40.58 -30.42 25.83
C LEU A 16 -42.09 -30.09 25.70
N THR A 17 -42.46 -28.82 25.86
CA THR A 17 -43.72 -28.25 25.34
C THR A 17 -43.48 -26.76 25.07
N GLY A 18 -43.76 -26.35 23.83
CA GLY A 18 -43.19 -25.15 23.22
C GLY A 18 -43.64 -23.81 23.76
N LEU A 19 -42.73 -22.85 23.66
CA LEU A 19 -43.02 -21.50 23.21
C LEU A 19 -41.83 -21.03 22.36
N LEU A 20 -42.08 -20.79 21.08
CA LEU A 20 -41.12 -20.25 20.12
C LEU A 20 -40.68 -18.85 20.57
N GLY A 21 -39.44 -18.74 21.02
CA GLY A 21 -38.72 -17.48 21.13
C GLY A 21 -37.37 -17.67 20.45
N LEU A 22 -37.35 -17.62 19.12
CA LEU A 22 -36.13 -17.51 18.34
C LEU A 22 -35.53 -16.13 18.63
N GLY A 23 -34.76 -16.03 19.71
CA GLY A 23 -33.80 -14.96 19.88
C GLY A 23 -32.72 -15.17 18.85
N TRP A 24 -32.89 -14.55 17.68
CA TRP A 24 -31.78 -14.34 16.76
C TRP A 24 -30.79 -13.48 17.53
N LEU A 25 -29.68 -14.10 17.96
CA LEU A 25 -28.48 -13.35 18.22
C LEU A 25 -28.08 -12.78 16.85
N LEU A 26 -28.48 -11.55 16.55
CA LEU A 26 -27.75 -10.78 15.55
C LEU A 26 -26.33 -10.70 16.12
N ALA A 27 -25.42 -11.51 15.59
CA ALA A 27 -24.05 -11.08 15.51
C ALA A 27 -24.13 -9.74 14.77
N ALA A 28 -23.95 -8.64 15.49
CA ALA A 28 -23.55 -7.42 14.83
C ALA A 28 -22.27 -7.80 14.09
N SER A 29 -22.33 -7.90 12.77
CA SER A 29 -21.13 -7.81 11.96
C SER A 29 -20.53 -6.46 12.33
N SER A 30 -19.45 -6.46 13.10
CA SER A 30 -18.56 -5.32 13.13
C SER A 30 -18.30 -4.96 11.67
N PRO A 31 -18.39 -3.68 11.26
CA PRO A 31 -17.92 -3.32 9.94
C PRO A 31 -16.48 -3.83 9.87
N ALA A 32 -16.21 -4.76 8.95
CA ALA A 32 -14.82 -4.96 8.54
C ALA A 32 -14.41 -3.60 7.99
N PHE A 33 -13.45 -2.96 8.66
CA PHE A 33 -12.77 -1.84 8.03
C PHE A 33 -12.19 -2.40 6.73
N ALA A 34 -12.48 -1.76 5.61
CA ALA A 34 -11.71 -2.04 4.40
C ALA A 34 -10.27 -1.70 4.75
N ILE A 35 -9.39 -2.68 4.62
CA ILE A 35 -7.94 -2.52 4.60
C ILE A 35 -7.57 -2.94 3.19
N ASP A 36 -6.80 -2.13 2.48
CA ASP A 36 -6.14 -2.64 1.28
C ASP A 36 -5.15 -3.72 1.75
N ASP A 37 -5.01 -4.76 0.95
CA ASP A 37 -4.19 -5.93 1.24
C ASP A 37 -2.80 -5.85 0.61
N HIS A 38 -2.48 -4.72 -0.03
CA HIS A 38 -1.19 -4.40 -0.62
C HIS A 38 -0.72 -2.98 -0.22
N LEU A 39 0.42 -2.54 -0.77
CA LEU A 39 0.99 -1.23 -0.51
C LEU A 39 0.37 -0.20 -1.45
N LEU A 40 0.22 1.03 -0.98
CA LEU A 40 -0.36 2.11 -1.77
C LEU A 40 0.64 3.21 -2.08
N LEU A 41 0.58 3.80 -3.27
CA LEU A 41 1.05 5.14 -3.59
C LEU A 41 0.15 6.17 -2.91
N THR A 42 0.70 7.13 -2.17
CA THR A 42 -0.11 8.02 -1.31
C THR A 42 0.10 9.50 -1.50
N GLU A 43 1.26 9.93 -1.97
CA GLU A 43 1.55 11.32 -2.25
C GLU A 43 2.58 11.43 -3.37
N ALA A 44 2.42 12.45 -4.22
CA ALA A 44 3.43 12.80 -5.21
C ALA A 44 3.59 14.31 -5.35
N VAL A 45 4.84 14.74 -5.49
CA VAL A 45 5.21 16.09 -5.92
C VAL A 45 5.87 16.00 -7.28
N LEU A 46 5.35 16.75 -8.24
CA LEU A 46 5.83 16.74 -9.63
C LEU A 46 6.74 17.94 -9.93
N THR A 47 6.82 18.93 -9.03
CA THR A 47 7.61 20.13 -9.30
C THR A 47 7.85 20.97 -8.05
N PRO A 48 9.01 21.63 -7.90
CA PRO A 48 10.18 21.60 -8.78
C PRO A 48 10.96 20.27 -8.67
N THR A 49 11.92 20.04 -9.55
CA THR A 49 12.78 18.84 -9.55
C THR A 49 13.49 18.56 -8.23
N SER A 50 13.84 19.58 -7.45
CA SER A 50 14.45 19.39 -6.13
C SER A 50 13.48 18.84 -5.08
N ASP A 51 12.18 18.91 -5.35
CA ASP A 51 11.12 18.54 -4.41
C ASP A 51 10.35 17.32 -4.92
N GLU A 52 10.69 16.78 -6.09
CA GLU A 52 10.02 15.62 -6.68
C GLU A 52 10.22 14.38 -5.79
N PHE A 53 9.10 13.77 -5.43
CA PHE A 53 9.06 12.51 -4.69
C PHE A 53 7.78 11.73 -4.98
N LEU A 54 7.87 10.43 -4.72
CA LEU A 54 6.74 9.52 -4.54
C LEU A 54 6.71 9.04 -3.08
N GLU A 55 5.51 8.83 -2.55
CA GLU A 55 5.30 8.29 -1.21
C GLU A 55 4.51 6.98 -1.30
N ILE A 56 4.91 5.99 -0.51
CA ILE A 56 4.18 4.73 -0.33
C ILE A 56 3.75 4.53 1.12
N TYR A 57 2.65 3.80 1.30
CA TYR A 57 2.07 3.46 2.59
C TYR A 57 1.76 1.97 2.68
N ASN A 58 1.94 1.40 3.88
CA ASN A 58 1.49 0.04 4.18
C ASN A 58 0.19 0.05 5.00
N PRO A 59 -0.99 -0.04 4.36
CA PRO A 59 -2.29 -0.17 5.05
C PRO A 59 -2.53 -1.57 5.64
N THR A 60 -1.68 -2.55 5.32
CA THR A 60 -1.90 -3.94 5.73
C THR A 60 -1.60 -4.16 7.22
N GLY A 61 -2.08 -5.29 7.74
CA GLY A 61 -1.81 -5.70 9.13
C GLY A 61 -0.44 -6.35 9.36
N SER A 62 0.45 -6.38 8.36
CA SER A 62 1.74 -7.07 8.44
C SER A 62 2.88 -6.28 7.81
N ALA A 63 4.10 -6.52 8.31
CA ALA A 63 5.29 -5.96 7.68
C ALA A 63 5.46 -6.56 6.28
N VAL A 64 5.77 -5.72 5.30
CA VAL A 64 6.02 -6.10 3.92
C VAL A 64 7.52 -5.97 3.65
N ALA A 65 8.15 -7.06 3.20
CA ALA A 65 9.52 -7.02 2.71
C ALA A 65 9.52 -6.40 1.31
N LEU A 66 10.38 -5.41 1.07
CA LEU A 66 10.42 -4.66 -0.18
C LEU A 66 11.44 -5.23 -1.16
N ASP A 67 12.09 -6.36 -0.83
CA ASP A 67 13.10 -6.97 -1.67
C ASP A 67 12.62 -7.08 -3.11
N ASP A 68 11.39 -7.52 -3.38
CA ASP A 68 10.90 -7.75 -4.74
C ASP A 68 10.02 -6.61 -5.29
N TYR A 69 10.00 -5.45 -4.63
CA TYR A 69 9.22 -4.28 -5.05
C TYR A 69 10.05 -3.30 -5.88
N TYR A 70 9.37 -2.66 -6.84
CA TYR A 70 9.95 -1.73 -7.81
C TYR A 70 9.02 -0.53 -8.01
N LEU A 71 9.61 0.60 -8.38
CA LEU A 71 8.92 1.81 -8.83
C LEU A 71 9.33 2.13 -10.26
N SER A 72 8.38 2.64 -11.04
CA SER A 72 8.60 3.11 -12.41
C SER A 72 7.62 4.21 -12.77
N ASP A 73 8.01 5.06 -13.72
CA ASP A 73 7.18 6.00 -14.47
C ASP A 73 7.14 5.65 -15.97
N ASP A 74 7.73 4.53 -16.38
CA ASP A 74 7.76 4.07 -17.76
C ASP A 74 6.81 2.87 -18.00
N GLU A 75 6.16 2.81 -19.16
CA GLU A 75 5.24 1.74 -19.58
C GLU A 75 5.92 0.37 -19.79
N ASP A 76 7.20 0.35 -20.11
CA ASP A 76 8.00 -0.87 -20.30
C ASP A 76 8.40 -1.55 -18.98
N TYR A 77 7.96 -1.07 -17.81
CA TYR A 77 8.17 -1.76 -16.52
C TYR A 77 7.72 -3.24 -16.58
N ALA A 78 6.67 -3.51 -17.36
CA ALA A 78 6.14 -4.86 -17.60
C ALA A 78 7.14 -5.82 -18.27
N LEU A 79 8.20 -5.28 -18.89
CA LEU A 79 9.23 -6.03 -19.62
C LEU A 79 10.45 -6.36 -18.76
N VAL A 80 10.51 -5.89 -17.50
CA VAL A 80 11.60 -6.16 -16.56
C VAL A 80 12.02 -7.65 -16.51
N PRO A 81 11.10 -8.64 -16.49
CA PRO A 81 11.50 -10.05 -16.45
C PRO A 81 12.38 -10.48 -17.63
N GLY A 82 12.19 -9.85 -18.80
CA GLY A 82 12.97 -10.12 -20.00
C GLY A 82 14.43 -9.69 -19.89
N ILE A 83 14.80 -8.80 -18.96
CA ILE A 83 16.20 -8.36 -18.75
C ILE A 83 17.11 -9.55 -18.45
N THR A 84 16.62 -10.48 -17.62
CA THR A 84 17.34 -11.70 -17.25
C THR A 84 16.80 -12.96 -17.94
N GLY A 85 15.66 -12.84 -18.64
CA GLY A 85 15.02 -13.89 -19.41
C GLY A 85 15.41 -13.91 -20.89
N THR A 86 14.51 -14.47 -21.71
CA THR A 86 14.63 -14.51 -23.19
C THR A 86 13.60 -13.64 -23.92
N GLY A 87 12.74 -12.94 -23.17
CA GLY A 87 11.73 -12.01 -23.67
C GLY A 87 12.28 -10.64 -24.11
N PRO A 88 11.38 -9.74 -24.57
CA PRO A 88 11.74 -8.34 -24.78
C PRO A 88 12.16 -7.67 -23.46
N THR A 89 13.06 -6.71 -23.53
CA THR A 89 13.55 -5.93 -22.39
C THR A 89 13.02 -4.51 -22.44
N PRO A 90 12.95 -3.79 -21.30
CA PRO A 90 12.55 -2.39 -21.29
C PRO A 90 13.45 -1.51 -22.17
N SER A 91 12.88 -0.43 -22.70
CA SER A 91 13.59 0.61 -23.46
C SER A 91 13.04 2.00 -23.09
N ILE A 92 13.53 2.55 -21.99
CA ILE A 92 13.03 3.80 -21.40
C ILE A 92 13.72 5.06 -21.96
N ASP A 93 13.07 6.24 -21.88
CA ASP A 93 13.70 7.51 -22.24
C ASP A 93 14.61 8.04 -21.10
N THR A 94 15.38 9.10 -21.38
CA THR A 94 16.30 9.67 -20.37
C THR A 94 15.59 10.34 -19.20
N SER A 95 14.30 10.63 -19.33
CA SER A 95 13.44 11.22 -18.30
C SER A 95 12.80 10.20 -17.37
N ASP A 96 12.93 8.91 -17.66
CA ASP A 96 12.12 7.88 -17.00
C ASP A 96 13.02 6.96 -16.16
N PHE A 97 12.42 6.09 -15.36
CA PHE A 97 13.14 5.16 -14.50
C PHE A 97 12.37 3.87 -14.25
N ILE A 98 13.16 2.83 -13.94
CA ILE A 98 12.77 1.59 -13.30
C ILE A 98 13.79 1.35 -12.18
N ALA A 99 13.34 1.36 -10.94
CA ALA A 99 14.19 1.20 -9.77
C ALA A 99 13.60 0.23 -8.76
N ARG A 100 14.44 -0.62 -8.18
CA ARG A 100 14.08 -1.62 -7.17
C ARG A 100 14.39 -1.09 -5.77
N PHE A 101 13.58 -1.41 -4.77
CA PHE A 101 13.96 -1.15 -3.39
C PHE A 101 15.23 -1.94 -3.00
N PRO A 102 16.14 -1.38 -2.19
CA PRO A 102 17.35 -2.08 -1.78
C PRO A 102 17.05 -3.36 -0.98
N ALA A 103 17.84 -4.41 -1.21
CA ALA A 103 17.67 -5.69 -0.51
C ALA A 103 17.68 -5.54 1.02
N GLY A 104 16.77 -6.25 1.69
CA GLY A 104 16.56 -6.18 3.13
C GLY A 104 15.75 -4.98 3.62
N SER A 105 15.21 -4.16 2.71
CA SER A 105 14.27 -3.10 3.06
C SER A 105 12.91 -3.68 3.42
N MET A 106 12.20 -3.00 4.33
CA MET A 106 10.87 -3.41 4.77
C MET A 106 10.04 -2.18 5.14
N ILE A 107 8.72 -2.31 5.04
CA ILE A 107 7.76 -1.32 5.51
C ILE A 107 6.82 -1.98 6.52
N LEU A 108 6.76 -1.43 7.73
CA LEU A 108 5.93 -1.94 8.82
C LEU A 108 4.45 -1.58 8.61
N PRO A 109 3.51 -2.26 9.28
CA PRO A 109 2.10 -1.88 9.29
C PRO A 109 1.93 -0.42 9.69
N GLY A 110 1.22 0.36 8.88
CA GLY A 110 0.96 1.78 9.15
C GLY A 110 2.15 2.71 8.86
N GLU A 111 3.28 2.18 8.40
CA GLU A 111 4.46 2.99 8.04
C GLU A 111 4.31 3.59 6.64
N VAL A 112 4.94 4.75 6.47
CA VAL A 112 5.00 5.52 5.24
C VAL A 112 6.47 5.67 4.86
N LEU A 113 6.79 5.50 3.58
CA LEU A 113 8.14 5.70 3.05
C LEU A 113 8.11 6.74 1.93
N VAL A 114 9.09 7.64 1.95
CA VAL A 114 9.26 8.70 0.95
C VAL A 114 10.46 8.37 0.07
N ILE A 115 10.24 8.41 -1.24
CA ILE A 115 11.25 8.15 -2.28
C ILE A 115 11.45 9.45 -3.06
N ALA A 116 12.56 10.14 -2.81
CA ALA A 116 12.90 11.38 -3.48
C ALA A 116 13.67 11.13 -4.80
N PHE A 117 13.50 11.98 -5.80
CA PHE A 117 14.37 11.92 -6.98
C PHE A 117 15.74 12.54 -6.66
N ASP A 118 15.75 13.77 -6.12
CA ASP A 118 16.93 14.49 -5.61
C ASP A 118 16.91 14.50 -4.08
N GLY A 119 17.54 13.52 -3.42
CA GLY A 119 17.58 13.41 -1.95
C GLY A 119 18.24 14.62 -1.25
N ALA A 120 19.22 15.27 -1.87
CA ALA A 120 19.87 16.47 -1.32
C ALA A 120 18.96 17.71 -1.44
N GLY A 121 18.28 17.85 -2.58
CA GLY A 121 17.23 18.83 -2.83
C GLY A 121 16.08 18.67 -1.82
N PHE A 122 15.55 17.45 -1.71
CA PHE A 122 14.46 17.09 -0.81
C PHE A 122 14.79 17.49 0.63
N ASN A 123 15.97 17.10 1.14
CA ASN A 123 16.38 17.44 2.50
C ASN A 123 16.56 18.95 2.72
N THR A 124 16.97 19.67 1.68
CA THR A 124 17.04 21.15 1.73
C THR A 124 15.66 21.78 1.82
N THR A 125 14.67 21.24 1.09
CA THR A 125 13.30 21.76 1.03
C THR A 125 12.50 21.40 2.28
N PHE A 126 12.48 20.13 2.67
CA PHE A 126 11.60 19.60 3.73
C PHE A 126 12.29 19.52 5.09
N GLY A 127 13.62 19.64 5.15
CA GLY A 127 14.38 19.70 6.41
C GLY A 127 14.63 18.34 7.08
N PHE A 128 14.33 17.24 6.39
CA PHE A 128 14.66 15.87 6.77
C PHE A 128 14.96 15.03 5.51
N ARG A 129 15.59 13.87 5.69
CA ARG A 129 15.95 12.98 4.58
C ARG A 129 14.76 12.11 4.19
N ALA A 130 14.56 11.91 2.90
CA ALA A 130 13.71 10.84 2.41
C ALA A 130 14.23 9.47 2.86
N ASP A 131 13.39 8.44 2.78
CA ASP A 131 13.76 7.07 3.15
C ASP A 131 14.62 6.43 2.06
N PHE A 132 14.36 6.78 0.80
CA PHE A 132 15.17 6.40 -0.35
C PHE A 132 15.34 7.54 -1.35
N GLU A 133 16.33 7.45 -2.24
CA GLU A 133 16.46 8.34 -3.39
C GLU A 133 16.83 7.65 -4.71
N ILE A 134 16.51 8.29 -5.84
CA ILE A 134 16.79 7.76 -7.20
C ILE A 134 18.19 8.15 -7.70
N HIS A 135 18.58 9.43 -7.57
CA HIS A 135 19.81 9.96 -8.21
C HIS A 135 21.08 9.86 -7.35
N GLY A 136 20.98 9.41 -6.10
CA GLY A 136 22.12 9.31 -5.18
C GLY A 136 22.84 10.63 -4.92
N THR A 137 22.06 11.71 -4.80
CA THR A 137 22.54 13.07 -4.59
C THR A 137 22.94 13.34 -3.14
N ASP A 138 22.42 12.58 -2.18
CA ASP A 138 22.75 12.67 -0.77
C ASP A 138 23.31 11.33 -0.22
N ALA A 139 24.59 11.32 0.12
CA ALA A 139 25.28 10.12 0.58
C ALA A 139 24.77 9.50 1.92
N MET A 140 23.78 10.10 2.59
CA MET A 140 23.18 9.56 3.81
C MET A 140 21.72 9.11 3.60
N THR A 141 21.11 9.44 2.47
CA THR A 141 19.84 8.87 2.02
C THR A 141 20.18 7.57 1.27
N PRO A 142 19.57 6.42 1.61
CA PRO A 142 19.76 5.18 0.87
C PRO A 142 19.33 5.31 -0.60
N ASP A 143 20.19 4.89 -1.54
CA ASP A 143 19.84 4.87 -2.96
C ASP A 143 18.92 3.68 -3.27
N MET A 144 17.90 3.89 -4.11
CA MET A 144 17.20 2.80 -4.81
C MET A 144 18.17 2.04 -5.71
N THR A 145 17.92 0.75 -5.91
CA THR A 145 18.73 -0.08 -6.82
C THR A 145 18.26 0.13 -8.25
N ALA A 146 19.04 0.87 -9.05
CA ALA A 146 18.75 1.11 -10.45
C ALA A 146 18.64 -0.19 -11.26
N VAL A 147 17.51 -0.40 -11.94
CA VAL A 147 17.34 -1.42 -12.99
C VAL A 147 17.66 -0.79 -14.33
N ASP A 148 16.97 0.30 -14.65
CA ASP A 148 17.29 1.23 -15.73
C ASP A 148 16.83 2.63 -15.30
N VAL A 149 17.72 3.61 -15.23
CA VAL A 149 17.38 4.95 -14.70
C VAL A 149 17.97 5.99 -15.63
N GLY A 150 17.08 6.77 -16.23
CA GLY A 150 17.43 7.88 -17.10
C GLY A 150 18.27 8.94 -16.38
N ALA A 151 19.20 9.56 -17.11
CA ALA A 151 20.10 10.58 -16.55
C ALA A 151 19.37 11.84 -16.04
N THR A 152 18.11 12.03 -16.45
CA THR A 152 17.23 13.10 -16.01
C THR A 152 15.91 12.53 -15.49
N ALA A 153 15.92 11.32 -14.93
CA ALA A 153 14.75 10.68 -14.36
C ALA A 153 13.99 11.64 -13.42
N GLY A 154 12.68 11.77 -13.58
CA GLY A 154 11.88 12.69 -12.79
C GLY A 154 10.49 12.85 -13.38
N LEU A 155 9.54 13.16 -12.50
CA LEU A 155 8.13 13.26 -12.88
C LEU A 155 7.88 14.54 -13.68
N THR A 156 7.18 14.44 -14.80
CA THR A 156 6.87 15.64 -15.59
C THR A 156 5.79 16.52 -14.95
N ASN A 157 6.00 17.84 -14.98
CA ASN A 157 5.03 18.84 -14.52
C ASN A 157 3.66 18.79 -15.22
N SER A 158 3.56 18.13 -16.38
CA SER A 158 2.30 17.98 -17.15
C SER A 158 1.56 16.68 -16.83
N GLY A 159 2.12 15.85 -15.95
CA GLY A 159 1.58 14.57 -15.53
C GLY A 159 2.26 13.35 -16.18
N GLU A 160 2.37 12.31 -15.38
CA GLU A 160 2.97 11.01 -15.71
C GLU A 160 2.23 9.89 -14.99
N ASN A 161 2.42 8.65 -15.40
CA ASN A 161 2.08 7.51 -14.56
C ASN A 161 3.15 7.30 -13.48
N ALA A 162 2.73 6.77 -12.34
CA ALA A 162 3.61 6.14 -11.37
C ALA A 162 3.08 4.74 -11.11
N VAL A 163 3.98 3.77 -11.09
CA VAL A 163 3.64 2.35 -10.90
C VAL A 163 4.51 1.77 -9.80
N LEU A 164 3.86 1.21 -8.79
CA LEU A 164 4.45 0.29 -7.82
C LEU A 164 4.13 -1.14 -8.30
N PHE A 165 5.15 -1.96 -8.48
CA PHE A 165 4.98 -3.33 -8.95
C PHE A 165 5.93 -4.29 -8.22
N THR A 166 5.65 -5.59 -8.27
CA THR A 166 6.51 -6.62 -7.70
C THR A 166 6.93 -7.65 -8.73
N TRP A 167 8.14 -8.18 -8.56
CA TRP A 167 8.65 -9.28 -9.36
C TRP A 167 9.67 -10.12 -8.59
N ASP A 168 9.40 -11.43 -8.50
CA ASP A 168 10.16 -12.42 -7.73
C ASP A 168 11.56 -12.75 -8.31
N GLY A 169 11.92 -12.15 -9.43
CA GLY A 169 13.18 -12.41 -10.12
C GLY A 169 13.22 -13.71 -10.93
N VAL A 170 12.09 -14.43 -11.05
CA VAL A 170 12.01 -15.76 -11.67
C VAL A 170 10.87 -15.87 -12.67
N SER A 171 9.68 -15.41 -12.30
CA SER A 171 8.45 -15.54 -13.08
C SER A 171 8.50 -14.73 -14.37
N ASP A 172 7.69 -15.11 -15.36
CA ASP A 172 7.61 -14.41 -16.64
C ASP A 172 7.04 -13.00 -16.56
N LEU A 173 6.12 -12.77 -15.62
CA LEU A 173 5.32 -11.57 -15.52
C LEU A 173 5.60 -10.87 -14.18
N VAL A 174 5.48 -9.55 -14.19
CA VAL A 174 5.37 -8.75 -12.97
C VAL A 174 3.92 -8.73 -12.50
N GLU A 175 3.71 -8.45 -11.22
CA GLU A 175 2.39 -8.19 -10.66
C GLU A 175 2.29 -6.71 -10.29
N ASP A 176 1.18 -6.07 -10.66
CA ASP A 176 0.94 -4.69 -10.27
C ASP A 176 0.55 -4.62 -8.79
N VAL A 177 1.00 -3.58 -8.11
CA VAL A 177 0.72 -3.38 -6.69
C VAL A 177 -0.18 -2.16 -6.51
N ASP A 178 0.15 -1.03 -7.14
CA ASP A 178 -0.68 0.17 -7.19
C ASP A 178 -0.15 1.00 -8.38
N MET A 179 -1.01 1.78 -9.03
CA MET A 179 -0.60 2.76 -10.02
C MET A 179 -1.50 3.98 -10.01
N VAL A 180 -0.97 5.11 -10.47
CA VAL A 180 -1.74 6.35 -10.58
C VAL A 180 -1.27 7.17 -11.76
N ASN A 181 -2.23 7.75 -12.48
CA ASN A 181 -1.98 8.87 -13.38
C ASN A 181 -1.88 10.16 -12.57
N LEU A 182 -0.66 10.64 -12.36
CA LEU A 182 -0.36 11.90 -11.68
C LEU A 182 -0.59 13.07 -12.64
N GLY A 183 -1.33 14.10 -12.22
CA GLY A 183 -1.63 15.25 -13.09
C GLY A 183 -2.45 14.87 -14.34
N THR A 184 -2.04 15.39 -15.50
CA THR A 184 -2.73 15.15 -16.79
C THR A 184 -1.82 14.52 -17.85
N PRO A 185 -1.39 13.25 -17.67
CA PRO A 185 -0.38 12.66 -18.52
C PRO A 185 -0.74 12.68 -20.01
N SER A 186 0.29 12.83 -20.83
CA SER A 186 0.11 12.67 -22.28
C SER A 186 0.00 11.19 -22.62
N SER A 187 -0.49 10.85 -23.81
CA SER A 187 -0.62 9.43 -24.22
C SER A 187 0.72 8.68 -24.36
N THR A 188 1.86 9.35 -24.20
CA THR A 188 3.19 8.71 -24.19
C THR A 188 3.76 8.60 -22.77
N ASN A 189 3.06 9.13 -21.77
CA ASN A 189 3.42 9.14 -20.35
C ASN A 189 2.23 8.64 -19.52
N ASP A 190 1.30 7.93 -20.16
CA ASP A 190 0.09 7.37 -19.56
C ASP A 190 0.40 5.96 -19.05
N ILE A 191 -0.53 5.36 -18.31
CA ILE A 191 -0.40 3.97 -17.89
C ILE A 191 -0.27 3.06 -19.12
N GLY A 192 0.78 2.24 -19.13
CA GLY A 192 1.05 1.27 -20.18
C GLY A 192 -0.02 0.17 -20.24
N ASP A 193 -0.66 0.02 -21.41
CA ASP A 193 -1.58 -1.09 -21.70
C ASP A 193 -0.81 -2.37 -22.01
N LYS A 194 -0.89 -3.36 -21.11
CA LYS A 194 -0.22 -4.66 -21.26
C LYS A 194 -1.03 -5.67 -22.05
N THR A 195 -2.17 -5.28 -22.62
CA THR A 195 -3.04 -6.16 -23.41
C THR A 195 -2.28 -6.81 -24.58
N GLY A 196 -2.10 -8.13 -24.49
CA GLY A 196 -1.39 -8.92 -25.50
C GLY A 196 0.13 -8.82 -25.44
N VAL A 197 0.70 -8.13 -24.45
CA VAL A 197 2.13 -8.19 -24.13
C VAL A 197 2.45 -9.57 -23.58
N SER A 198 3.55 -10.16 -24.06
CA SER A 198 4.04 -11.44 -23.56
C SER A 198 5.53 -11.35 -23.29
N VAL A 199 5.94 -11.87 -22.13
CA VAL A 199 7.32 -11.83 -21.66
C VAL A 199 7.73 -13.24 -21.25
N ASP A 200 8.98 -13.57 -21.54
CA ASP A 200 9.62 -14.83 -21.20
C ASP A 200 10.74 -14.48 -20.21
N GLY A 201 10.49 -14.74 -18.94
CA GLY A 201 11.37 -14.43 -17.82
C GLY A 201 12.55 -15.41 -17.73
N PRO A 202 13.33 -15.35 -16.64
CA PRO A 202 14.47 -16.24 -16.41
C PRO A 202 14.05 -17.62 -15.87
N ASP A 203 12.83 -18.07 -16.18
CA ASP A 203 12.31 -19.33 -15.69
C ASP A 203 12.98 -20.55 -16.38
N ALA A 204 12.53 -21.76 -16.07
CA ALA A 204 13.22 -22.97 -16.54
C ALA A 204 13.00 -23.28 -18.01
N ASP A 205 11.99 -22.69 -18.67
CA ASP A 205 11.68 -22.96 -20.06
C ASP A 205 11.92 -21.73 -20.96
N THR A 206 11.21 -21.61 -22.06
CA THR A 206 11.38 -20.52 -23.04
C THR A 206 10.02 -20.10 -23.60
N THR A 207 8.97 -20.30 -22.82
CA THR A 207 7.58 -20.15 -23.20
C THR A 207 7.06 -18.91 -22.52
N ALA A 208 7.00 -17.80 -23.26
CA ALA A 208 6.44 -16.57 -22.74
C ALA A 208 5.02 -16.75 -22.19
N SER A 209 4.75 -16.11 -21.04
CA SER A 209 3.42 -15.87 -20.51
C SER A 209 2.87 -14.55 -21.06
N THR A 210 1.54 -14.45 -21.17
CA THR A 210 0.84 -13.25 -21.65
C THR A 210 0.08 -12.60 -20.50
N TYR A 211 0.19 -11.28 -20.37
CA TYR A 211 -0.59 -10.51 -19.39
C TYR A 211 -2.09 -10.65 -19.65
N ALA A 212 -2.89 -10.55 -18.60
CA ALA A 212 -4.32 -10.29 -18.72
C ALA A 212 -4.55 -8.97 -19.47
N ASN A 213 -5.74 -8.82 -20.04
CA ASN A 213 -6.09 -7.59 -20.74
C ASN A 213 -6.38 -6.50 -19.70
N ASP A 214 -5.73 -5.36 -19.86
CA ASP A 214 -5.97 -4.18 -19.03
C ASP A 214 -7.21 -3.43 -19.54
N ALA A 215 -8.01 -2.88 -18.63
CA ALA A 215 -9.18 -2.09 -18.99
C ALA A 215 -8.79 -0.69 -19.47
N VAL A 216 -7.71 -0.11 -18.92
CA VAL A 216 -7.17 1.22 -19.24
C VAL A 216 -8.28 2.29 -19.15
N THR A 217 -8.98 2.29 -18.00
CA THR A 217 -10.12 3.19 -17.75
C THR A 217 -9.85 4.23 -16.68
N MET A 218 -8.66 4.26 -16.09
CA MET A 218 -8.27 5.26 -15.10
C MET A 218 -8.50 6.68 -15.64
N PRO A 219 -9.27 7.53 -14.93
CA PRO A 219 -9.44 8.92 -15.36
C PRO A 219 -8.15 9.71 -15.13
N GLN A 220 -8.01 10.85 -15.79
CA GLN A 220 -6.95 11.82 -15.45
C GLN A 220 -7.36 12.67 -14.25
N GLN A 221 -6.38 13.22 -13.53
CA GLN A 221 -6.66 14.23 -12.52
C GLN A 221 -7.19 15.51 -13.17
N ALA A 222 -7.75 16.42 -12.35
CA ALA A 222 -8.33 17.67 -12.85
C ALA A 222 -7.28 18.64 -13.44
N GLY A 223 -6.00 18.41 -13.15
CA GLY A 223 -4.85 19.19 -13.58
C GLY A 223 -3.61 18.77 -12.79
N ASP A 224 -2.48 19.39 -13.07
CA ASP A 224 -1.24 19.13 -12.33
C ASP A 224 -1.22 19.90 -10.99
N PRO A 225 -0.66 19.33 -9.89
CA PRO A 225 -0.59 20.01 -8.60
C PRO A 225 0.15 21.36 -8.65
N GLY A 226 1.24 21.41 -9.42
CA GLY A 226 2.08 22.59 -9.59
C GLY A 226 2.95 22.91 -8.37
N PHE A 227 3.77 23.96 -8.50
CA PHE A 227 4.79 24.32 -7.51
C PHE A 227 4.22 24.56 -6.12
N GLY A 228 4.77 23.88 -5.12
CA GLY A 228 4.41 24.02 -3.71
C GLY A 228 3.13 23.27 -3.33
N PHE A 229 2.64 22.39 -4.20
CA PHE A 229 1.52 21.50 -3.96
C PHE A 229 1.87 20.07 -4.34
N SER A 230 1.18 19.11 -3.72
CA SER A 230 1.19 17.69 -4.06
C SER A 230 -0.21 17.21 -4.41
N THR A 231 -0.28 16.05 -5.06
CA THR A 231 -1.51 15.24 -5.10
C THR A 231 -1.41 14.13 -4.06
N LYS A 232 -2.54 13.81 -3.42
CA LYS A 232 -2.62 12.88 -2.29
C LYS A 232 -3.76 11.90 -2.47
N ARG A 233 -3.51 10.64 -2.10
CA ARG A 233 -4.55 9.63 -1.93
C ARG A 233 -5.41 10.01 -0.72
N ILE A 234 -6.74 9.95 -0.87
CA ILE A 234 -7.77 10.32 0.11
C ILE A 234 -8.72 9.17 0.47
N ALA A 235 -8.67 8.07 -0.27
CA ALA A 235 -9.37 6.84 0.08
C ALA A 235 -8.54 5.61 -0.30
N LEU A 236 -8.80 4.50 0.39
CA LEU A 236 -8.29 3.18 0.03
C LEU A 236 -8.78 2.77 -1.36
N GLU A 237 -8.01 1.91 -2.01
CA GLU A 237 -8.25 1.49 -3.38
C GLU A 237 -9.37 0.47 -3.49
N THR A 238 -9.46 -0.47 -2.52
CA THR A 238 -10.43 -1.57 -2.50
C THR A 238 -11.83 -1.12 -2.91
N GLY A 239 -12.30 -1.65 -4.03
CA GLY A 239 -13.64 -1.42 -4.56
C GLY A 239 -13.76 -0.19 -5.48
N ASN A 240 -12.66 0.47 -5.82
CA ASN A 240 -12.61 1.53 -6.83
C ASN A 240 -12.00 1.08 -8.16
N GLU A 241 -11.72 -0.20 -8.30
CA GLU A 241 -11.08 -0.85 -9.44
C GLU A 241 -11.88 -2.10 -9.86
N SER A 242 -11.61 -2.57 -11.07
CA SER A 242 -12.21 -3.77 -11.66
C SER A 242 -11.33 -4.98 -11.38
N ALA A 243 -11.93 -6.16 -11.31
CA ALA A 243 -11.18 -7.42 -11.25
C ALA A 243 -10.82 -7.93 -12.65
N GLY A 244 -9.87 -8.87 -12.70
CA GLY A 244 -9.47 -9.61 -13.90
C GLY A 244 -8.20 -9.11 -14.57
N GLY A 245 -7.39 -8.31 -13.86
CA GLY A 245 -6.12 -7.76 -14.34
C GLY A 245 -4.91 -8.53 -13.81
N ASN A 246 -3.79 -7.81 -13.74
CA ASN A 246 -2.46 -8.32 -13.40
C ASN A 246 -1.99 -7.89 -11.99
N GLY A 247 -2.89 -7.33 -11.17
CA GLY A 247 -2.61 -6.95 -9.80
C GLY A 247 -2.40 -8.14 -8.86
N LEU A 248 -1.75 -7.91 -7.72
CA LEU A 248 -1.44 -8.91 -6.68
C LEU A 248 -2.63 -9.79 -6.25
N THR A 249 -3.83 -9.24 -6.28
CA THR A 249 -5.10 -9.86 -5.86
C THR A 249 -5.99 -10.24 -7.04
N GLY A 250 -5.47 -10.08 -8.26
CA GLY A 250 -6.19 -10.25 -9.52
C GLY A 250 -7.00 -9.03 -9.93
N ASP A 251 -6.78 -7.89 -9.29
CA ASP A 251 -7.37 -6.62 -9.67
C ASP A 251 -6.68 -6.03 -10.92
N ASP A 252 -7.38 -5.11 -11.57
CA ASP A 252 -6.93 -4.37 -12.75
C ASP A 252 -6.69 -2.92 -12.34
N GLU A 253 -5.48 -2.69 -11.87
CA GLU A 253 -4.98 -1.39 -11.36
C GLU A 253 -5.14 -0.27 -12.42
N THR A 254 -5.13 -0.61 -13.72
CA THR A 254 -5.35 0.36 -14.82
C THR A 254 -6.79 0.92 -14.84
N SER A 255 -7.66 0.42 -13.97
CA SER A 255 -9.07 0.76 -13.88
C SER A 255 -9.45 1.53 -12.61
N GLU A 256 -8.48 1.86 -11.75
CA GLU A 256 -8.74 2.62 -10.53
C GLU A 256 -9.50 3.91 -10.83
N ASN A 257 -10.58 4.17 -10.08
CA ASN A 257 -11.30 5.43 -10.14
C ASN A 257 -10.62 6.51 -9.28
N ILE A 258 -9.54 7.08 -9.80
CA ILE A 258 -8.75 8.11 -9.09
C ILE A 258 -9.53 9.39 -8.77
N SER A 259 -10.72 9.60 -9.36
CA SER A 259 -11.61 10.70 -8.96
C SER A 259 -12.24 10.53 -7.57
N VAL A 260 -12.13 9.32 -7.00
CA VAL A 260 -12.61 8.97 -5.66
C VAL A 260 -11.44 8.77 -4.69
N THR A 261 -10.39 8.10 -5.15
CA THR A 261 -9.27 7.70 -4.31
C THR A 261 -8.19 8.76 -4.20
N TRP A 262 -8.10 9.70 -5.15
CA TRP A 262 -7.13 10.80 -5.12
C TRP A 262 -7.79 12.17 -5.01
N ASP A 263 -7.06 13.12 -4.44
CA ASP A 263 -7.54 14.48 -4.24
C ASP A 263 -7.63 15.28 -5.55
N THR A 264 -8.41 16.36 -5.48
CA THR A 264 -8.50 17.37 -6.56
C THR A 264 -8.22 18.77 -6.04
N ALA A 265 -8.02 18.90 -4.72
CA ALA A 265 -7.82 20.18 -4.08
C ALA A 265 -6.37 20.64 -4.22
N PHE A 266 -5.43 19.69 -4.20
CA PHE A 266 -3.99 19.87 -4.11
C PHE A 266 -3.61 20.73 -2.90
N THR A 267 -2.86 20.14 -1.99
CA THR A 267 -2.44 20.82 -0.76
C THR A 267 -0.93 20.88 -0.70
N ALA A 268 -0.40 21.67 0.24
CA ALA A 268 1.05 21.71 0.41
C ALA A 268 1.57 20.29 0.72
N PRO A 269 2.76 19.92 0.21
CA PRO A 269 3.30 18.60 0.49
C PRO A 269 3.53 18.38 1.98
N ASP A 270 3.21 17.19 2.46
CA ASP A 270 3.48 16.74 3.83
C ASP A 270 4.09 15.33 3.85
N PRO A 271 5.28 15.16 3.24
CA PRO A 271 5.93 13.86 3.09
C PRO A 271 6.11 13.14 4.43
N GLY A 272 5.92 11.83 4.39
CA GLY A 272 5.93 10.95 5.55
C GLY A 272 4.59 10.96 6.30
N THR A 273 3.52 11.48 5.70
CA THR A 273 2.20 11.54 6.34
C THR A 273 1.10 11.06 5.42
N VAL A 274 0.25 10.18 5.95
CA VAL A 274 -0.89 9.63 5.22
C VAL A 274 -2.16 9.84 6.04
N SER A 275 -3.25 10.20 5.35
CA SER A 275 -4.57 10.40 5.96
C SER A 275 -5.57 9.29 5.59
N LEU A 276 -5.06 8.12 5.20
CA LEU A 276 -5.84 6.97 4.76
C LEU A 276 -6.17 6.03 5.92
N GLY A 277 -7.40 5.53 5.93
CA GLY A 277 -7.89 4.62 6.96
C GLY A 277 -8.44 5.33 8.20
N PRO A 278 -9.11 4.61 9.12
CA PRO A 278 -9.46 5.19 10.40
C PRO A 278 -8.15 5.64 11.05
N SER A 279 -8.08 6.88 11.56
CA SER A 279 -7.00 7.30 12.45
C SER A 279 -6.70 6.11 13.36
N VAL A 280 -5.48 5.55 13.36
CA VAL A 280 -5.12 4.48 14.30
C VAL A 280 -5.68 4.95 15.64
N PRO A 281 -6.75 4.32 16.16
CA PRO A 281 -7.41 4.90 17.32
C PRO A 281 -6.32 4.96 18.37
N PRO A 282 -6.18 6.09 19.08
CA PRO A 282 -5.13 6.22 20.08
C PRO A 282 -5.17 4.97 20.93
N ILE A 283 -4.02 4.32 21.16
CA ILE A 283 -3.99 3.07 21.93
C ILE A 283 -4.77 3.33 23.23
N VAL A 284 -5.93 2.69 23.34
CA VAL A 284 -6.79 2.84 24.50
C VAL A 284 -6.57 1.66 25.40
N ILE A 285 -6.70 1.89 26.70
CA ILE A 285 -6.86 0.80 27.64
C ILE A 285 -8.29 0.27 27.46
N ASN A 286 -8.42 -0.97 26.98
CA ASN A 286 -9.70 -1.62 26.73
C ASN A 286 -10.23 -2.29 27.99
N GLU A 287 -9.36 -3.04 28.67
CA GLU A 287 -9.68 -3.76 29.90
C GLU A 287 -8.60 -3.57 30.95
N VAL A 288 -9.05 -3.48 32.20
CA VAL A 288 -8.20 -3.47 33.38
C VAL A 288 -8.81 -4.47 34.36
N ASP A 289 -8.13 -5.59 34.60
CA ASP A 289 -8.45 -6.49 35.72
C ASP A 289 -7.50 -6.15 36.88
N VAL A 290 -8.05 -5.45 37.87
CA VAL A 290 -7.37 -5.12 39.12
C VAL A 290 -8.21 -5.66 40.27
N ASP A 291 -7.61 -6.55 41.06
CA ASP A 291 -8.13 -7.23 42.27
C ASP A 291 -8.85 -8.56 42.08
N GLN A 292 -8.09 -9.63 42.32
CA GLN A 292 -8.62 -10.90 42.83
C GLN A 292 -8.01 -11.17 44.20
N VAL A 293 -8.83 -11.57 45.18
CA VAL A 293 -8.33 -12.04 46.48
C VAL A 293 -7.53 -13.34 46.25
N GLY A 294 -6.22 -13.23 46.06
CA GLY A 294 -5.37 -14.34 45.62
C GLY A 294 -4.02 -13.89 45.05
N THR A 295 -3.34 -14.78 44.34
CA THR A 295 -2.02 -14.53 43.74
C THR A 295 -2.12 -13.65 42.48
N ASP A 296 -1.24 -12.65 42.39
CA ASP A 296 -1.03 -11.62 41.34
C ASP A 296 -0.73 -12.15 39.91
N ALA A 297 -1.16 -13.37 39.56
CA ALA A 297 -0.88 -14.02 38.28
C ALA A 297 -1.99 -13.83 37.23
N ALA A 298 -3.06 -13.10 37.57
CA ALA A 298 -4.22 -12.87 36.72
C ALA A 298 -4.49 -11.36 36.47
N GLU A 299 -3.60 -10.47 36.91
CA GLU A 299 -3.71 -9.05 36.66
C GLU A 299 -3.23 -8.73 35.25
N PHE A 300 -4.03 -7.99 34.49
CA PHE A 300 -3.65 -7.55 33.16
C PHE A 300 -4.25 -6.18 32.81
N ILE A 301 -3.54 -5.50 31.91
CA ILE A 301 -4.06 -4.36 31.16
C ILE A 301 -4.13 -4.83 29.71
N GLU A 302 -5.32 -4.78 29.12
CA GLU A 302 -5.50 -4.99 27.69
C GLU A 302 -5.44 -3.64 26.98
N LEU A 303 -4.53 -3.54 26.02
CA LEU A 303 -4.47 -2.42 25.10
C LEU A 303 -5.29 -2.76 23.84
N TYR A 304 -6.03 -1.78 23.35
CA TYR A 304 -6.77 -1.90 22.09
C TYR A 304 -6.39 -0.75 21.18
N ASP A 305 -5.96 -1.13 19.99
CA ASP A 305 -5.53 -0.26 18.89
C ASP A 305 -6.53 -0.30 17.73
N GLY A 306 -7.79 -0.65 18.01
CA GLY A 306 -8.77 -0.89 16.94
C GLY A 306 -8.74 -2.31 16.38
N GLY A 307 -7.89 -3.19 16.92
CA GLY A 307 -7.72 -4.56 16.44
C GLY A 307 -6.61 -4.72 15.40
N VAL A 308 -5.71 -3.73 15.30
CA VAL A 308 -4.54 -3.73 14.43
C VAL A 308 -3.53 -4.79 14.91
N GLY A 309 -3.28 -4.84 16.22
CA GLY A 309 -2.30 -5.74 16.83
C GLY A 309 -0.85 -5.27 16.64
N ASN A 310 0.04 -5.66 17.56
CA ASN A 310 1.48 -5.36 17.53
C ASN A 310 1.87 -3.87 17.39
N THR A 311 0.95 -2.94 17.67
CA THR A 311 1.26 -1.49 17.64
C THR A 311 2.48 -1.17 18.52
N PRO A 312 3.54 -0.51 17.99
CA PRO A 312 4.72 -0.11 18.78
C PRO A 312 4.38 0.78 19.98
N LEU A 313 5.10 0.60 21.10
CA LEU A 313 4.91 1.32 22.38
C LEU A 313 6.18 2.08 22.83
N ASP A 314 7.07 2.42 21.90
CA ASP A 314 8.43 2.92 22.16
C ASP A 314 8.56 4.45 22.20
N GLY A 315 7.43 5.16 22.44
CA GLY A 315 7.35 6.62 22.49
C GLY A 315 8.27 7.32 23.50
#